data_AF-A0A955PVL5-F1
#
_entry.id   AF-A0A955PVL5-F1
#
_cell.length_a   1.000
_cell.length_b   1.000
_cell.length_c   1.000
_cell.angle_alpha   90.00
_cell.angle_beta   90.00
_cell.angle_gamma   90.00
#
_symmetry.space_group_name_H-M   'P 1'
#
loop_
_entity.id
_entity.type
_entity.pdbx_description
1 polymer ?
#
loop_
_entity_poly.entity_id
_entity_poly.type
_entity_poly.pdbx_seq_one_letter_code
_entity_poly.pdbx_strand_id
1 'polypeptide(L)'
;MERGKLELIVGIFVLVGVICLGYLAIKLGKLELVGGDYYELQAEFSSTSGLKNGASVEIAGVEVGRVKKIGLKEDRAQVVLAIQDGVPVFDDAIA
;
A
#
# COMPACT_ATOMS: atom_id res chain seq x y z
N MET A 1 -39.05 -12.79 -29.23
CA MET A 1 -37.62 -13.17 -29.11
C MET A 1 -36.71 -12.00 -28.73
N GLU A 2 -37.17 -10.75 -28.70
CA GLU A 2 -36.30 -9.57 -28.49
C GLU A 2 -36.07 -9.19 -27.02
N ARG A 3 -36.98 -9.54 -26.10
CA ARG A 3 -36.84 -9.23 -24.66
C ARG A 3 -35.59 -9.85 -24.01
N GLY A 4 -35.34 -11.14 -24.26
CA GLY A 4 -34.18 -11.84 -23.68
C GLY A 4 -32.83 -11.29 -24.13
N LYS A 5 -32.75 -10.74 -25.36
CA LYS A 5 -31.53 -10.08 -25.86
C LYS A 5 -31.26 -8.77 -25.13
N LEU A 6 -32.32 -8.03 -24.82
CA LEU A 6 -32.25 -6.75 -24.11
C LEU A 6 -31.87 -6.96 -22.64
N GLU A 7 -32.46 -7.97 -21.99
CA GLU A 7 -32.13 -8.39 -20.62
C GLU A 7 -30.67 -8.83 -20.50
N LEU A 8 -30.15 -9.58 -21.48
CA LEU A 8 -28.73 -9.98 -21.52
C LEU A 8 -27.78 -8.77 -21.67
N ILE A 9 -28.10 -7.83 -22.54
CA ILE A 9 -27.29 -6.61 -22.77
C ILE A 9 -27.24 -5.75 -21.50
N VAL A 10 -28.38 -5.56 -20.83
CA VAL A 10 -28.43 -4.82 -19.56
C VAL A 10 -27.63 -5.54 -18.48
N GLY A 11 -27.74 -6.87 -18.38
CA GLY A 11 -26.94 -7.67 -17.44
C GLY A 11 -25.44 -7.51 -17.65
N ILE A 12 -24.98 -7.56 -18.90
CA ILE A 12 -23.56 -7.33 -19.25
C ILE A 12 -23.13 -5.90 -18.90
N PHE A 13 -23.96 -4.90 -19.20
CA PHE A 13 -23.66 -3.51 -18.89
C PHE A 13 -23.47 -3.29 -17.38
N VAL A 14 -24.38 -3.83 -16.56
CA VAL A 14 -24.27 -3.76 -15.10
C VAL A 14 -23.04 -4.51 -14.60
N LEU A 15 -22.75 -5.70 -15.13
CA LEU A 15 -21.57 -6.48 -14.75
C LEU A 15 -20.26 -5.72 -15.01
N VAL A 16 -20.12 -5.11 -16.19
CA VAL A 16 -18.97 -4.27 -16.54
C VAL A 16 -18.89 -3.06 -15.60
N GLY A 17 -20.02 -2.44 -15.29
CA GLY A 17 -20.09 -1.34 -14.31
C GLY A 17 -19.57 -1.74 -12.93
N VAL A 18 -20.01 -2.89 -12.41
CA VAL A 18 -19.55 -3.42 -11.11
C VAL A 18 -18.04 -3.71 -11.14
N ILE A 19 -17.52 -4.30 -12.22
CA ILE A 19 -16.09 -4.56 -12.37
C ILE A 19 -15.29 -3.25 -12.38
N CYS A 20 -15.73 -2.24 -13.12
CA CYS A 20 -15.10 -0.92 -13.15
C CYS A 20 -15.09 -0.25 -11.77
N LEU A 21 -16.21 -0.30 -11.04
CA LEU A 21 -16.30 0.25 -9.69
C LEU A 21 -15.38 -0.49 -8.71
N GLY A 22 -15.34 -1.83 -8.78
CA GLY A 22 -14.43 -2.64 -7.98
C GLY A 22 -12.97 -2.31 -8.26
N TYR A 23 -12.60 -2.16 -9.53
CA TYR A 23 -11.24 -1.76 -9.94
C TYR A 23 -10.86 -0.38 -9.41
N LEU A 24 -11.75 0.61 -9.53
CA LEU A 24 -11.52 1.95 -8.99
C LEU A 24 -11.40 1.94 -7.47
N ALA A 25 -12.21 1.16 -6.76
CA ALA A 25 -12.14 1.05 -5.30
C ALA A 25 -10.77 0.53 -4.85
N ILE A 26 -10.22 -0.48 -5.53
CA ILE A 26 -8.88 -1.02 -5.24
C ILE A 26 -7.81 0.04 -5.55
N LYS A 27 -7.89 0.69 -6.73
CA LYS A 27 -6.91 1.67 -7.19
C LYS A 27 -6.87 2.94 -6.31
N LEU A 28 -8.03 3.47 -5.91
CA LEU A 28 -8.14 4.64 -5.03
C LEU A 28 -7.84 4.29 -3.57
N GLY A 29 -8.16 3.06 -3.15
CA GLY A 29 -7.90 2.58 -1.80
C GLY A 29 -6.41 2.46 -1.44
N LYS A 30 -5.49 2.77 -2.38
CA LYS A 30 -4.04 2.55 -2.24
C LYS A 30 -3.72 1.14 -1.73
N LEU A 31 -4.58 0.17 -2.07
CA LEU A 31 -4.26 -1.24 -1.96
C LEU A 31 -3.28 -1.51 -3.09
N GLU A 32 -2.02 -1.16 -2.85
CA GLU A 32 -0.85 -1.60 -3.62
C GLU A 32 -0.71 -3.12 -3.43
N LEU A 33 -1.70 -3.87 -3.94
CA LEU A 33 -1.67 -5.32 -4.06
C LEU A 33 -0.75 -5.77 -5.21
N VAL A 34 -0.37 -4.83 -6.10
CA VAL A 34 0.58 -5.06 -7.18
C VAL A 34 1.92 -4.54 -6.71
N GLY A 35 2.73 -5.47 -6.19
CA GLY A 35 4.06 -5.20 -5.64
C GLY A 35 4.91 -4.40 -6.61
N GLY A 36 5.31 -3.20 -6.18
CA GLY A 36 6.60 -2.71 -6.60
C GLY A 36 7.70 -3.55 -5.94
N ASP A 37 8.86 -3.59 -6.56
CA ASP A 37 10.10 -4.11 -5.99
C ASP A 37 10.45 -3.29 -4.73
N TYR A 38 9.86 -3.69 -3.60
CA TYR A 38 10.12 -3.15 -2.27
C TYR A 38 10.54 -4.28 -1.34
N TYR A 39 11.61 -4.06 -0.59
CA TYR A 39 11.99 -4.92 0.52
C TYR A 39 11.53 -4.33 1.85
N GLU A 40 11.29 -5.21 2.83
CA GLU A 40 10.83 -4.82 4.15
C GLU A 40 12.00 -4.69 5.13
N LEU A 41 12.06 -3.55 5.81
CA LEU A 41 12.97 -3.27 6.91
C LEU A 41 12.17 -3.11 8.20
N GLN A 42 12.59 -3.79 9.26
CA GLN A 42 12.00 -3.65 10.59
C GLN A 42 12.90 -2.78 11.44
N ALA A 43 12.36 -1.67 11.93
CA ALA A 43 13.05 -0.76 12.82
C ALA A 43 12.28 -0.64 14.15
N GLU A 44 13.00 -0.58 15.26
CA GLU A 44 12.43 -0.42 16.59
C GLU A 44 12.71 0.98 17.12
N PHE A 45 11.66 1.68 17.53
CA PHE A 45 11.71 3.04 18.06
C PHE A 45 11.20 3.07 19.49
N SER A 46 11.77 3.95 20.31
CA SER A 46 11.29 4.21 21.67
C SER A 46 9.94 4.91 21.68
N SER A 47 9.62 5.69 20.64
CA SER A 47 8.32 6.35 20.46
C SER A 47 8.09 6.70 18.99
N THR A 48 6.88 6.46 18.50
CA THR A 48 6.45 6.77 17.12
C THR A 48 5.28 7.76 17.11
N SER A 49 5.22 8.65 18.11
CA SER A 49 4.16 9.66 18.22
C SER A 49 4.04 10.50 16.95
N GLY A 50 2.86 10.49 16.33
CA GLY A 50 2.58 11.24 15.09
C GLY A 50 2.87 10.47 13.79
N LEU A 51 3.55 9.32 13.87
CA LEU A 51 3.77 8.46 12.70
C LEU A 51 2.50 7.70 12.34
N LYS A 52 2.17 7.65 11.05
CA LYS A 52 0.99 6.96 10.53
C LYS A 52 1.39 5.92 9.49
N ASN A 53 0.58 4.86 9.38
CA ASN A 53 0.71 3.92 8.26
C ASN A 53 0.58 4.69 6.94
N GLY A 54 1.47 4.41 6.00
CA GLY A 54 1.57 5.11 4.72
C GLY A 54 2.36 6.42 4.75
N ALA A 55 2.99 6.79 5.87
CA ALA A 55 3.94 7.91 5.88
C ALA A 55 5.10 7.66 4.92
N SER A 56 5.60 8.74 4.29
CA SER A 56 6.75 8.67 3.39
C SER A 56 8.03 8.38 4.18
N VAL A 57 8.91 7.56 3.61
CA VAL A 57 10.25 7.29 4.15
C VAL A 57 11.24 7.97 3.22
N GLU A 58 12.09 8.80 3.80
CA GLU A 58 13.02 9.64 3.05
C GLU A 58 14.46 9.37 3.46
N ILE A 59 15.37 9.34 2.50
CA ILE A 59 16.82 9.33 2.74
C ILE A 59 17.41 10.59 2.12
N ALA A 60 18.11 11.39 2.93
CA ALA A 60 18.66 12.68 2.52
C ALA A 60 17.60 13.62 1.87
N GLY A 61 16.34 13.52 2.29
CA GLY A 61 15.22 14.33 1.76
C GLY A 61 14.61 13.81 0.45
N VAL A 62 14.95 12.60 0.01
CA VAL A 62 14.37 11.95 -1.17
C VAL A 62 13.46 10.81 -0.71
N GLU A 63 12.20 10.79 -1.19
CA GLU A 63 11.26 9.69 -0.93
C GLU A 63 11.78 8.38 -1.55
N VAL A 64 12.07 7.41 -0.69
CA VAL A 64 12.60 6.08 -1.07
C VAL A 64 11.64 4.94 -0.73
N GLY A 65 10.54 5.23 -0.04
CA GLY A 65 9.66 4.19 0.47
C GLY A 65 8.49 4.72 1.29
N ARG A 66 7.78 3.80 1.94
CA ARG A 66 6.66 4.12 2.84
C ARG A 66 6.60 3.23 4.07
N VAL A 67 6.03 3.76 5.15
CA VAL A 67 5.71 2.98 6.35
C VAL A 67 4.57 2.02 6.04
N LYS A 68 4.86 0.72 6.03
CA LYS A 68 3.87 -0.33 5.76
C LYS A 68 2.98 -0.60 6.96
N LYS A 69 3.57 -0.74 8.14
CA LYS A 69 2.85 -1.08 9.37
C LYS A 69 3.57 -0.56 10.60
N ILE A 70 2.80 -0.06 11.56
CA ILE A 70 3.27 0.29 12.91
C ILE A 70 2.63 -0.70 13.89
N GLY A 71 3.46 -1.32 14.72
CA GLY A 71 3.07 -2.24 15.77
C GLY A 71 3.73 -1.88 17.10
N LEU A 72 3.24 -2.52 18.17
CA LEU A 72 3.87 -2.47 19.48
C LEU A 72 4.41 -3.86 19.78
N LYS A 73 5.70 -3.95 20.10
CA LYS A 73 6.36 -5.17 20.52
C LYS A 73 6.98 -4.90 21.89
N GLU A 74 6.41 -5.53 22.91
CA GLU A 74 6.73 -5.26 24.32
C GLU A 74 6.49 -3.77 24.64
N ASP A 75 7.54 -3.04 25.03
CA ASP A 75 7.51 -1.61 25.34
C ASP A 75 8.08 -0.73 24.21
N ARG A 76 8.33 -1.29 23.02
CA ARG A 76 8.88 -0.56 21.88
C ARG A 76 7.94 -0.55 20.68
N ALA A 77 7.96 0.55 19.95
CA ALA A 77 7.23 0.67 18.70
C ALA A 77 8.04 0.00 17.59
N GLN A 78 7.47 -1.05 17.00
CA GLN A 78 8.06 -1.74 15.85
C GLN A 78 7.45 -1.18 14.57
N VAL A 79 8.29 -0.68 13.67
CA VAL A 79 7.87 -0.10 12.39
C VAL A 79 8.39 -0.95 11.25
N VAL A 80 7.49 -1.34 10.36
CA VAL A 80 7.82 -2.03 9.11
C VAL A 80 7.85 -0.98 8.00
N LEU A 81 9.03 -0.79 7.43
CA LEU A 81 9.32 0.12 6.33
C LEU A 81 9.36 -0.70 5.03
N ALA A 82 8.74 -0.18 3.97
CA ALA A 82 8.87 -0.73 2.63
C ALA A 82 9.76 0.22 1.82
N ILE A 83 10.96 -0.22 1.46
CA ILE A 83 11.98 0.56 0.74
C ILE A 83 12.15 -0.01 -0.67
N GLN A 84 12.32 0.85 -1.67
CA GLN A 84 12.51 0.41 -3.07
C GLN A 84 13.80 -0.42 -3.22
N ASP A 85 13.75 -1.56 -3.94
CA ASP A 85 14.86 -2.52 -4.11
C ASP A 85 16.14 -1.93 -4.74
N GLY A 86 16.07 -0.73 -5.33
CA GLY A 86 17.24 -0.01 -5.85
C GLY A 86 17.98 0.86 -4.83
N VAL A 87 17.49 0.96 -3.59
CA VAL A 87 18.03 1.84 -2.55
C VAL A 87 18.74 1.00 -1.49
N PRO A 88 20.09 0.99 -1.46
CA PRO A 88 20.83 0.28 -0.42
C PRO A 88 20.70 1.03 0.92
N VAL A 89 20.25 0.33 1.96
CA VAL A 89 20.28 0.79 3.34
C VAL A 89 21.35 -0.03 4.08
N PHE A 90 22.34 0.66 4.64
CA PHE A 90 23.46 0.04 5.35
C PHE A 90 23.11 -0.24 6.82
N ASP A 91 23.80 -1.19 7.44
CA ASP A 91 23.58 -1.58 8.84
C ASP A 91 23.89 -0.47 9.86
N ASP A 92 24.67 0.54 9.46
CA ASP A 92 25.03 1.71 10.27
C ASP A 92 24.07 2.90 10.07
N ALA A 93 23.00 2.73 9.30
CA ALA A 93 21.99 3.75 9.10
C ALA A 93 21.23 4.09 10.40
N ILE A 94 20.92 5.37 10.59
CA ILE A 94 20.24 5.91 11.78
C ILE A 94 18.98 6.66 11.33
N ALA A 95 17.90 6.52 12.09
CA ALA A 95 16.62 7.17 11.88
C ALA A 95 16.24 8.06 13.07
#